data_AF-A0A917Q400-F1
#
_entry.id   AF-A0A917Q400-F1
#
_cell.length_a   1.000
_cell.length_b   1.000
_cell.length_c   1.000
_cell.angle_alpha   90.00
_cell.angle_beta   90.00
_cell.angle_gamma   90.00
#
_symmetry.space_group_name_H-M   'P 1'
#
loop_
_entity.id
_entity.type
_entity.pdbx_description
1 polymer ?
#
loop_
_entity_poly.entity_id
_entity_poly.type
_entity_poly.pdbx_seq_one_letter_code
_entity_poly.pdbx_strand_id
1 'polypeptide(L)'
;MADINGTPASETLPGTDGDDSFIGGDGADTLQGGAGFDRVNYAEEGGPGGVLVDFGGGPGRDTFGAADRLQSIEFALGTAFADEFRGTSGSNGAAGLAGADIFDLGDGFDDVRYTFDEEYGGTSGIQVDLSRQFAIDGFGDRDTLIGVERVRGTRFDDSFVGDDRDNQFAGNAGNDVFDGRGGYDSMHFILETGAQTIDQTAIGVIVDFNAGTARHGGAARQDEVDRFSGMENAEGTNRADVFIALTENGDHFFVGYAGNDTFQGGSGFEQVSYAGERFFGGDRGIVFDWSTGTAIDTFGHEDRHSNIDLVRGTLLADRFVGDDGRNQVRGLAGDDIIDLGGGVDEVRYEMDANEGGAAGVMVDLAAGFAIDGFGDRDTLIGVEQVRGTDFADRLMGDGADNRLRGLDGADELAGAGGNDRLEGGRGDDAIDGGAGRDAAVFSGARGEYAVTSGAAGLIVSDTTSGRDGIDRLTNVERLVFTDSTLAFDFDGTAGQAYRLYQAAFARTPDQGGVSFWTNAFDRGEQDLIGAATFFLASPEFAATYGSPGTVSDAAFVALLYQNVLGRGPDDGGNAFWLGELAGGRSRENVLVQFSESPENVALVAPAIASGIVLDVGIA
;
A
#
# COMPACT_ATOMS: atom_id res chain seq x y z
N MET A 1 27.42 -16.32 -18.69
CA MET A 1 28.73 -15.64 -18.80
C MET A 1 29.71 -16.39 -19.67
N ALA A 2 29.42 -16.27 -20.97
CA ALA A 2 30.35 -16.39 -22.06
C ALA A 2 30.79 -14.98 -22.50
N ASP A 3 32.07 -14.85 -22.84
CA ASP A 3 32.60 -13.71 -23.58
C ASP A 3 32.62 -14.08 -25.07
N ILE A 4 31.85 -13.37 -25.88
CA ILE A 4 31.57 -13.68 -27.29
C ILE A 4 32.09 -12.54 -28.15
N ASN A 5 33.20 -12.80 -28.84
CA ASN A 5 33.85 -11.84 -29.72
C ASN A 5 33.64 -12.24 -31.17
N GLY A 6 33.10 -11.33 -31.97
CA GLY A 6 33.01 -11.46 -33.42
C GLY A 6 34.34 -11.21 -34.12
N THR A 7 34.30 -11.36 -35.43
CA THR A 7 35.41 -11.15 -36.34
C THR A 7 35.09 -9.98 -37.28
N PRO A 8 36.03 -9.52 -38.12
CA PRO A 8 35.72 -8.50 -39.12
C PRO A 8 34.73 -8.92 -40.24
N ALA A 9 34.05 -10.06 -40.11
CA ALA A 9 33.08 -10.57 -41.08
C ALA A 9 31.69 -10.56 -40.46
N SER A 10 30.66 -10.32 -41.29
CA SER A 10 29.26 -10.40 -40.83
C SER A 10 28.90 -11.80 -40.30
N GLU A 11 28.50 -11.84 -39.03
CA GLU A 11 28.26 -13.04 -38.25
C GLU A 11 26.91 -12.99 -37.50
N THR A 12 26.49 -14.15 -37.01
CA THR A 12 25.46 -14.23 -35.98
C THR A 12 26.14 -14.81 -34.75
N LEU A 13 26.09 -14.07 -33.66
CA LEU A 13 26.76 -14.35 -32.40
C LEU A 13 25.68 -14.73 -31.37
N PRO A 14 25.36 -16.03 -31.22
CA PRO A 14 24.40 -16.49 -30.24
C PRO A 14 25.03 -16.62 -28.86
N GLY A 15 24.38 -16.01 -27.87
CA GLY A 15 24.59 -16.20 -26.45
C GLY A 15 23.95 -17.48 -25.93
N THR A 16 23.92 -17.55 -24.61
CA THR A 16 23.45 -18.64 -23.77
C THR A 16 22.19 -18.19 -23.00
N ASP A 17 21.75 -18.99 -22.04
CA ASP A 17 20.61 -18.62 -21.18
C ASP A 17 21.04 -17.85 -19.91
N GLY A 18 22.28 -17.35 -19.84
CA GLY A 18 22.72 -16.53 -18.71
C GLY A 18 23.76 -15.50 -19.10
N ASP A 19 23.97 -14.50 -18.24
CA ASP A 19 24.60 -13.21 -18.53
C ASP A 19 25.82 -13.24 -19.45
N ASP A 20 25.69 -12.82 -20.70
CA ASP A 20 26.75 -12.87 -21.71
C ASP A 20 27.29 -11.49 -22.09
N SER A 21 28.53 -11.47 -22.57
CA SER A 21 29.25 -10.25 -22.96
C SER A 21 29.66 -10.32 -24.43
N PHE A 22 29.32 -9.30 -25.21
CA PHE A 22 29.56 -9.26 -26.65
C PHE A 22 30.52 -8.15 -27.07
N ILE A 23 31.34 -8.45 -28.08
CA ILE A 23 32.05 -7.47 -28.92
C ILE A 23 31.80 -7.89 -30.37
N GLY A 24 31.18 -7.03 -31.19
CA GLY A 24 30.83 -7.33 -32.58
C GLY A 24 32.06 -7.36 -33.50
N GLY A 25 32.85 -6.30 -33.49
CA GLY A 25 33.94 -6.10 -34.45
C GLY A 25 33.42 -5.53 -35.78
N ASP A 26 34.30 -5.44 -36.80
CA ASP A 26 34.02 -4.65 -38.02
C ASP A 26 32.88 -5.19 -38.92
N GLY A 27 32.30 -6.34 -38.58
CA GLY A 27 31.28 -7.06 -39.34
C GLY A 27 29.97 -6.30 -39.48
N ALA A 28 28.93 -7.00 -39.93
CA ALA A 28 27.55 -6.53 -39.78
C ALA A 28 26.84 -7.66 -39.08
N ASP A 29 26.86 -7.61 -37.77
CA ASP A 29 26.64 -8.77 -36.93
C ASP A 29 25.24 -8.80 -36.36
N THR A 30 24.83 -9.96 -35.87
CA THR A 30 23.60 -10.12 -35.11
C THR A 30 23.96 -10.74 -33.78
N LEU A 31 23.91 -9.93 -32.73
CA LEU A 31 24.23 -10.29 -31.36
C LEU A 31 22.93 -10.71 -30.68
N GLN A 32 22.88 -11.93 -30.18
CA GLN A 32 21.67 -12.51 -29.57
C GLN A 32 22.00 -12.92 -28.14
N GLY A 33 21.65 -12.12 -27.15
CA GLY A 33 21.98 -12.42 -25.74
C GLY A 33 21.30 -13.69 -25.26
N GLY A 34 19.97 -13.73 -25.35
CA GLY A 34 19.18 -14.88 -24.95
C GLY A 34 18.38 -14.58 -23.70
N ALA A 35 18.57 -15.39 -22.66
CA ALA A 35 18.03 -15.12 -21.32
C ALA A 35 19.17 -14.71 -20.39
N GLY A 36 18.85 -13.98 -19.32
CA GLY A 36 19.85 -13.42 -18.42
C GLY A 36 20.02 -11.91 -18.66
N PHE A 37 21.09 -11.35 -18.09
CA PHE A 37 21.48 -9.96 -18.29
C PHE A 37 22.66 -9.90 -19.26
N ASP A 38 22.39 -9.54 -20.51
CA ASP A 38 23.36 -9.57 -21.60
C ASP A 38 23.85 -8.15 -21.93
N ARG A 39 25.14 -8.05 -22.28
CA ARG A 39 25.80 -6.76 -22.54
C ARG A 39 26.61 -6.73 -23.82
N VAL A 40 26.64 -5.60 -24.50
CA VAL A 40 27.53 -5.31 -25.63
C VAL A 40 28.54 -4.22 -25.27
N ASN A 41 29.78 -4.35 -25.74
CA ASN A 41 30.86 -3.41 -25.46
C ASN A 41 31.48 -2.86 -26.75
N TYR A 42 31.35 -1.54 -26.94
CA TYR A 42 31.90 -0.77 -28.04
C TYR A 42 33.13 0.09 -27.65
N ALA A 43 33.54 0.13 -26.37
CA ALA A 43 34.54 1.06 -25.85
C ALA A 43 35.91 0.99 -26.53
N GLU A 44 36.28 -0.20 -27.01
CA GLU A 44 37.57 -0.47 -27.64
C GLU A 44 37.49 -0.51 -29.17
N GLU A 45 36.34 -0.18 -29.77
CA GLU A 45 36.20 -0.17 -31.22
C GLU A 45 36.82 1.10 -31.82
N GLY A 46 37.85 0.92 -32.66
CA GLY A 46 38.76 1.98 -33.14
C GLY A 46 38.18 2.95 -34.20
N GLY A 47 36.89 3.24 -34.13
CA GLY A 47 36.16 4.12 -35.05
C GLY A 47 36.51 5.61 -34.93
N PRO A 48 36.16 6.42 -35.95
CA PRO A 48 36.37 7.87 -35.92
C PRO A 48 35.21 8.66 -35.27
N GLY A 49 34.19 8.02 -34.71
CA GLY A 49 33.03 8.68 -34.09
C GLY A 49 32.27 7.76 -33.11
N GLY A 50 31.11 8.20 -32.65
CA GLY A 50 30.29 7.44 -31.71
C GLY A 50 29.32 6.46 -32.36
N VAL A 51 28.61 5.70 -31.56
CA VAL A 51 27.68 4.63 -31.95
C VAL A 51 26.23 5.03 -31.73
N LEU A 52 25.32 4.47 -32.53
CA LEU A 52 23.89 4.43 -32.23
C LEU A 52 23.55 3.02 -31.77
N VAL A 53 23.16 2.85 -30.52
CA VAL A 53 22.66 1.59 -29.97
C VAL A 53 21.14 1.65 -29.95
N ASP A 54 20.48 0.64 -30.54
CA ASP A 54 19.02 0.50 -30.54
C ASP A 54 18.65 -0.86 -29.94
N PHE A 55 18.18 -0.84 -28.69
CA PHE A 55 17.79 -2.03 -27.94
C PHE A 55 16.51 -2.68 -28.49
N GLY A 56 15.71 -1.97 -29.30
CA GLY A 56 14.50 -2.48 -29.95
C GLY A 56 14.74 -3.39 -31.16
N GLY A 57 16.00 -3.74 -31.44
CA GLY A 57 16.37 -4.58 -32.59
C GLY A 57 16.44 -3.81 -33.92
N GLY A 58 16.52 -2.49 -33.86
CA GLY A 58 16.96 -1.67 -34.99
C GLY A 58 18.41 -1.94 -35.36
N PRO A 59 18.86 -1.56 -36.57
CA PRO A 59 20.28 -1.56 -36.88
C PRO A 59 20.98 -0.53 -35.99
N GLY A 60 21.79 -1.00 -35.05
CA GLY A 60 22.75 -0.15 -34.35
C GLY A 60 23.75 0.36 -35.37
N ARG A 61 24.07 1.66 -35.34
CA ARG A 61 25.08 2.22 -36.24
C ARG A 61 26.36 2.40 -35.43
N ASP A 62 27.26 1.44 -35.48
CA ASP A 62 28.65 1.74 -35.15
C ASP A 62 29.24 2.69 -36.21
N THR A 63 30.28 3.44 -35.86
CA THR A 63 31.05 4.21 -36.86
C THR A 63 32.30 3.46 -37.34
N PHE A 64 32.46 2.20 -36.96
CA PHE A 64 33.56 1.34 -37.32
C PHE A 64 33.09 -0.02 -37.87
N GLY A 65 32.51 -0.01 -39.06
CA GLY A 65 32.04 -1.27 -39.65
C GLY A 65 30.71 -1.10 -40.37
N ALA A 66 29.94 -2.19 -40.39
CA ALA A 66 28.61 -2.25 -40.94
C ALA A 66 27.60 -2.46 -39.81
N ALA A 67 26.46 -1.78 -39.87
CA ALA A 67 25.47 -1.77 -38.79
C ALA A 67 25.10 -3.17 -38.23
N ASP A 68 25.36 -3.34 -36.94
CA ASP A 68 24.98 -4.50 -36.14
C ASP A 68 23.49 -4.54 -35.78
N ARG A 69 22.99 -5.71 -35.41
CA ARG A 69 21.65 -5.92 -34.84
C ARG A 69 21.74 -6.54 -33.46
N LEU A 70 21.06 -5.93 -32.50
CA LEU A 70 20.97 -6.41 -31.13
C LEU A 70 19.63 -7.13 -30.91
N GLN A 71 19.66 -8.25 -30.20
CA GLN A 71 18.47 -9.01 -29.79
C GLN A 71 18.68 -9.51 -28.37
N SER A 72 17.75 -9.18 -27.46
CA SER A 72 17.86 -9.53 -26.04
C SER A 72 19.21 -9.10 -25.48
N ILE A 73 19.50 -7.80 -25.58
CA ILE A 73 20.66 -7.18 -24.96
C ILE A 73 20.10 -6.11 -24.03
N GLU A 74 20.52 -6.13 -22.77
CA GLU A 74 19.98 -5.25 -21.73
C GLU A 74 20.94 -4.10 -21.43
N PHE A 75 22.23 -4.24 -21.76
CA PHE A 75 23.24 -3.22 -21.48
C PHE A 75 24.17 -2.94 -22.66
N ALA A 76 24.53 -1.67 -22.87
CA ALA A 76 25.54 -1.27 -23.84
C ALA A 76 26.58 -0.31 -23.25
N LEU A 77 27.85 -0.63 -23.45
CA LEU A 77 28.97 0.28 -23.22
C LEU A 77 29.36 0.94 -24.54
N GLY A 78 29.31 2.27 -24.59
CA GLY A 78 29.62 3.13 -25.73
C GLY A 78 31.12 3.32 -25.98
N THR A 79 31.43 4.28 -26.85
CA THR A 79 32.79 4.66 -27.28
C THR A 79 33.26 5.93 -26.58
N ALA A 80 34.50 6.37 -26.79
CA ALA A 80 34.96 7.67 -26.28
C ALA A 80 34.48 8.88 -27.12
N PHE A 81 33.39 8.74 -27.88
CA PHE A 81 32.83 9.77 -28.75
C PHE A 81 31.33 9.89 -28.51
N ALA A 82 30.73 11.00 -28.97
CA ALA A 82 29.29 11.25 -28.85
C ALA A 82 28.43 10.10 -29.44
N ASP A 83 27.82 9.34 -28.53
CA ASP A 83 26.99 8.18 -28.76
C ASP A 83 25.49 8.50 -28.63
N GLU A 84 24.64 7.62 -29.14
CA GLU A 84 23.18 7.68 -29.01
C GLU A 84 22.65 6.30 -28.60
N PHE A 85 21.91 6.21 -27.51
CA PHE A 85 21.29 5.00 -26.99
C PHE A 85 19.77 5.15 -27.06
N ARG A 86 19.09 4.16 -27.66
CA ARG A 86 17.63 4.11 -27.78
C ARG A 86 17.10 2.84 -27.15
N GLY A 87 16.34 3.01 -26.07
CA GLY A 87 15.77 1.90 -25.32
C GLY A 87 14.39 1.48 -25.79
N THR A 88 13.73 0.70 -24.94
CA THR A 88 12.51 -0.03 -25.24
C THR A 88 11.40 0.32 -24.25
N SER A 89 10.48 -0.61 -24.00
CA SER A 89 9.53 -0.53 -22.89
C SER A 89 9.93 -1.41 -21.70
N GLY A 90 11.08 -2.09 -21.80
CA GLY A 90 11.68 -2.88 -20.73
C GLY A 90 12.97 -2.23 -20.26
N SER A 91 13.48 -2.66 -19.11
CA SER A 91 14.70 -2.10 -18.51
C SER A 91 15.92 -2.22 -19.41
N ASN A 92 16.53 -1.08 -19.72
CA ASN A 92 17.76 -0.96 -20.47
C ASN A 92 18.82 -0.23 -19.64
N GLY A 93 20.10 -0.50 -19.92
CA GLY A 93 21.20 0.19 -19.28
C GLY A 93 22.28 0.61 -20.26
N ALA A 94 22.93 1.72 -19.98
CA ALA A 94 23.95 2.26 -20.87
C ALA A 94 25.06 2.98 -20.12
N ALA A 95 26.23 3.04 -20.75
CA ALA A 95 27.36 3.87 -20.32
C ALA A 95 27.99 4.48 -21.57
N GLY A 96 28.07 5.80 -21.62
CA GLY A 96 28.53 6.55 -22.80
C GLY A 96 30.05 6.79 -22.84
N LEU A 97 30.72 6.79 -21.69
CA LEU A 97 32.12 7.21 -21.55
C LEU A 97 32.31 8.70 -21.84
N ALA A 98 33.15 9.07 -22.80
CA ALA A 98 33.46 10.45 -23.12
C ALA A 98 32.69 10.88 -24.37
N GLY A 99 32.48 12.19 -24.54
CA GLY A 99 31.66 12.70 -25.62
C GLY A 99 30.32 13.21 -25.11
N ALA A 100 29.59 13.91 -25.97
CA ALA A 100 28.28 14.44 -25.60
C ALA A 100 27.20 13.45 -26.05
N ASP A 101 26.80 12.59 -25.12
CA ASP A 101 25.98 11.42 -25.42
C ASP A 101 24.48 11.69 -25.28
N ILE A 102 23.67 10.87 -25.94
CA ILE A 102 22.21 10.91 -25.85
C ILE A 102 21.71 9.57 -25.34
N PHE A 103 21.12 9.56 -24.15
CA PHE A 103 20.40 8.42 -23.59
C PHE A 103 18.89 8.70 -23.73
N ASP A 104 18.23 7.98 -24.63
CA ASP A 104 16.78 7.98 -24.82
C ASP A 104 16.25 6.55 -24.56
N LEU A 105 16.20 6.15 -23.29
CA LEU A 105 16.02 4.74 -22.89
C LEU A 105 14.55 4.29 -22.84
N GLY A 106 13.62 5.22 -23.06
CA GLY A 106 12.22 4.89 -23.32
C GLY A 106 11.38 4.76 -22.05
N ASP A 107 10.51 3.74 -22.03
CA ASP A 107 9.71 3.40 -20.85
C ASP A 107 10.39 2.21 -20.14
N GLY A 108 10.22 2.10 -18.84
CA GLY A 108 10.77 0.99 -18.08
C GLY A 108 11.48 1.48 -16.84
N PHE A 109 12.43 0.67 -16.36
CA PHE A 109 13.35 1.07 -15.32
C PHE A 109 14.75 1.05 -15.90
N ASP A 110 15.30 2.23 -16.20
CA ASP A 110 16.51 2.38 -17.01
C ASP A 110 17.72 2.88 -16.19
N ASP A 111 18.93 2.40 -16.51
CA ASP A 111 20.14 2.53 -15.68
C ASP A 111 21.32 3.13 -16.47
N VAL A 112 21.67 4.40 -16.21
CA VAL A 112 22.86 5.07 -16.76
C VAL A 112 24.03 4.96 -15.79
N ARG A 113 25.18 4.47 -16.29
CA ARG A 113 26.35 4.16 -15.46
C ARG A 113 27.57 4.99 -15.84
N TYR A 114 27.87 6.01 -15.03
CA TYR A 114 29.13 6.76 -15.08
C TYR A 114 30.25 6.09 -14.27
N THR A 115 29.95 4.96 -13.60
CA THR A 115 30.96 4.14 -12.91
C THR A 115 32.09 3.66 -13.84
N PHE A 116 31.87 3.64 -15.15
CA PHE A 116 32.87 3.26 -16.14
C PHE A 116 33.85 4.39 -16.47
N ASP A 117 33.49 5.66 -16.29
CA ASP A 117 34.28 6.81 -16.77
C ASP A 117 35.72 6.75 -16.30
N GLU A 118 35.93 6.42 -15.03
CA GLU A 118 37.27 6.34 -14.44
C GLU A 118 38.17 5.29 -15.07
N GLU A 119 37.61 4.12 -15.41
CA GLU A 119 38.33 3.04 -16.07
C GLU A 119 38.85 3.51 -17.44
N TYR A 120 38.10 4.40 -18.09
CA TYR A 120 38.40 4.97 -19.41
C TYR A 120 39.00 6.38 -19.36
N GLY A 121 39.41 6.86 -18.17
CA GLY A 121 40.23 8.06 -18.01
C GLY A 121 39.49 9.32 -17.56
N GLY A 122 38.23 9.21 -17.15
CA GLY A 122 37.49 10.24 -16.43
C GLY A 122 38.19 10.62 -15.12
N THR A 123 38.10 11.89 -14.73
CA THR A 123 38.91 12.44 -13.62
C THR A 123 38.13 13.35 -12.66
N SER A 124 36.83 13.51 -12.89
CA SER A 124 35.94 14.37 -12.10
C SER A 124 34.68 13.62 -11.72
N GLY A 125 33.97 14.14 -10.72
CA GLY A 125 32.61 13.70 -10.42
C GLY A 125 31.60 14.29 -11.39
N ILE A 126 30.45 13.64 -11.47
CA ILE A 126 29.36 13.99 -12.39
C ILE A 126 28.41 15.01 -11.79
N GLN A 127 27.68 15.72 -12.66
CA GLN A 127 26.56 16.57 -12.28
C GLN A 127 25.31 16.17 -13.06
N VAL A 128 24.37 15.54 -12.40
CA VAL A 128 23.11 15.03 -12.97
C VAL A 128 21.94 15.93 -12.59
N ASP A 129 21.05 16.17 -13.54
CA ASP A 129 19.73 16.78 -13.29
C ASP A 129 18.69 16.16 -14.21
N LEU A 130 17.97 15.17 -13.68
CA LEU A 130 16.93 14.42 -14.39
C LEU A 130 15.73 15.32 -14.71
N SER A 131 15.38 16.27 -13.84
CA SER A 131 14.33 17.26 -14.10
C SER A 131 14.64 18.16 -15.32
N ARG A 132 15.93 18.27 -15.67
CA ARG A 132 16.43 19.01 -16.83
C ARG A 132 17.04 18.11 -17.90
N GLN A 133 16.92 16.80 -17.75
CA GLN A 133 17.33 15.78 -18.72
C GLN A 133 18.80 15.90 -19.16
N PHE A 134 19.72 16.12 -18.22
CA PHE A 134 21.15 16.18 -18.56
C PHE A 134 22.07 15.63 -17.46
N ALA A 135 23.29 15.28 -17.87
CA ALA A 135 24.42 15.08 -16.98
C ALA A 135 25.65 15.83 -17.51
N ILE A 136 26.57 16.17 -16.63
CA ILE A 136 27.97 16.45 -16.97
C ILE A 136 28.76 15.25 -16.47
N ASP A 137 29.43 14.54 -17.37
CA ASP A 137 30.12 13.28 -17.10
C ASP A 137 31.49 13.48 -16.41
N GLY A 138 32.20 12.38 -16.14
CA GLY A 138 33.53 12.40 -15.52
C GLY A 138 34.65 12.94 -16.43
N PHE A 139 34.35 13.19 -17.71
CA PHE A 139 35.23 13.80 -18.71
C PHE A 139 34.98 15.31 -18.88
N GLY A 140 33.84 15.81 -18.38
CA GLY A 140 33.39 17.19 -18.46
C GLY A 140 32.52 17.50 -19.69
N ASP A 141 32.14 16.48 -20.45
CA ASP A 141 31.18 16.58 -21.55
C ASP A 141 29.75 16.61 -21.01
N ARG A 142 28.78 17.00 -21.86
CA ARG A 142 27.38 17.17 -21.45
C ARG A 142 26.48 16.21 -22.20
N ASP A 143 25.85 15.32 -21.45
CA ASP A 143 24.94 14.32 -21.96
C ASP A 143 23.48 14.74 -21.84
N THR A 144 22.63 14.07 -22.61
CA THR A 144 21.17 14.19 -22.55
C THR A 144 20.57 12.90 -22.00
N LEU A 145 19.75 12.99 -20.95
CA LEU A 145 19.16 11.84 -20.25
C LEU A 145 17.62 11.90 -20.36
N ILE A 146 17.01 10.95 -21.06
CA ILE A 146 15.57 10.87 -21.31
C ILE A 146 15.09 9.45 -20.94
N GLY A 147 14.09 9.37 -20.07
CA GLY A 147 13.58 8.08 -19.56
C GLY A 147 14.66 7.35 -18.77
N VAL A 148 15.19 7.98 -17.73
CA VAL A 148 16.26 7.42 -16.90
C VAL A 148 15.83 7.51 -15.46
N GLU A 149 15.73 6.36 -14.80
CA GLU A 149 15.31 6.25 -13.41
C GLU A 149 16.49 6.02 -12.47
N ARG A 150 17.55 5.33 -12.94
CA ARG A 150 18.76 5.06 -12.14
C ARG A 150 19.99 5.71 -12.74
N VAL A 151 20.75 6.41 -11.90
CA VAL A 151 22.09 6.90 -12.26
C VAL A 151 23.11 6.46 -11.24
N ARG A 152 24.22 5.89 -11.73
CA ARG A 152 25.38 5.50 -10.89
C ARG A 152 26.55 6.41 -11.18
N GLY A 153 27.05 7.05 -10.13
CA GLY A 153 28.15 8.00 -10.13
C GLY A 153 29.54 7.43 -10.33
N THR A 154 30.51 8.27 -10.06
CA THR A 154 31.94 7.98 -10.04
C THR A 154 32.44 7.88 -8.59
N ARG A 155 33.71 7.62 -8.37
CA ARG A 155 34.35 7.62 -7.05
C ARG A 155 34.79 9.02 -6.58
N PHE A 156 34.34 10.05 -7.28
CA PHE A 156 34.60 11.45 -6.97
C PHE A 156 33.32 12.10 -6.44
N ASP A 157 33.45 13.28 -5.84
CA ASP A 157 32.28 14.04 -5.36
C ASP A 157 31.30 14.33 -6.51
N ASP A 158 30.18 13.63 -6.51
CA ASP A 158 29.11 13.71 -7.50
C ASP A 158 27.92 14.57 -7.01
N SER A 159 27.11 15.04 -7.94
CA SER A 159 25.87 15.77 -7.64
C SER A 159 24.71 15.22 -8.46
N PHE A 160 23.64 14.83 -7.77
CA PHE A 160 22.43 14.27 -8.35
C PHE A 160 21.23 15.14 -8.01
N VAL A 161 20.42 15.43 -9.03
CA VAL A 161 19.11 16.06 -8.91
C VAL A 161 18.10 15.21 -9.64
N GLY A 162 17.09 14.71 -8.93
CA GLY A 162 15.99 13.93 -9.46
C GLY A 162 14.91 14.74 -10.17
N ASP A 163 13.80 14.09 -10.48
CA ASP A 163 12.61 14.66 -11.10
C ASP A 163 11.33 14.46 -10.25
N ASP A 164 10.16 14.28 -10.86
CA ASP A 164 8.92 14.02 -10.11
C ASP A 164 8.58 12.50 -10.08
N ARG A 165 9.48 11.65 -10.59
CA ARG A 165 9.38 10.18 -10.61
C ARG A 165 10.28 9.58 -9.55
N ASP A 166 10.02 8.32 -9.22
CA ASP A 166 10.86 7.53 -8.31
C ASP A 166 12.25 7.31 -8.93
N ASN A 167 13.27 8.00 -8.41
CA ASN A 167 14.64 7.91 -8.89
C ASN A 167 15.51 7.05 -7.97
N GLN A 168 16.58 6.48 -8.53
CA GLN A 168 17.57 5.70 -7.81
C GLN A 168 18.98 6.20 -8.07
N PHE A 169 19.71 6.49 -7.01
CA PHE A 169 21.07 7.00 -7.10
C PHE A 169 22.06 6.14 -6.34
N ALA A 170 23.24 5.97 -6.94
CA ALA A 170 24.39 5.37 -6.27
C ALA A 170 25.58 6.30 -6.48
N GLY A 171 26.05 6.94 -5.41
CA GLY A 171 27.20 7.86 -5.44
C GLY A 171 28.51 7.12 -5.73
N ASN A 172 28.77 6.01 -5.03
CA ASN A 172 30.07 5.35 -4.90
C ASN A 172 30.95 5.98 -3.82
N ALA A 173 32.18 6.38 -4.14
CA ALA A 173 33.05 7.02 -3.17
C ALA A 173 33.03 8.52 -3.43
N GLY A 174 33.34 9.32 -2.42
CA GLY A 174 33.28 10.78 -2.55
C GLY A 174 32.42 11.38 -1.46
N ASN A 175 32.24 12.69 -1.51
CA ASN A 175 31.22 13.37 -0.74
C ASN A 175 30.13 13.82 -1.71
N ASP A 176 29.12 12.98 -1.85
CA ASP A 176 28.11 13.14 -2.87
C ASP A 176 26.94 14.00 -2.37
N VAL A 177 26.19 14.57 -3.32
CA VAL A 177 25.00 15.37 -3.01
C VAL A 177 23.81 14.85 -3.79
N PHE A 178 22.75 14.47 -3.09
CA PHE A 178 21.49 13.98 -3.66
C PHE A 178 20.33 14.93 -3.37
N ASP A 179 19.52 15.24 -4.37
CA ASP A 179 18.26 15.98 -4.24
C ASP A 179 17.19 15.22 -5.03
N GLY A 180 16.43 14.32 -4.39
CA GLY A 180 15.48 13.43 -5.08
C GLY A 180 14.29 14.17 -5.70
N ARG A 181 13.94 15.33 -5.14
CA ARG A 181 12.80 16.19 -5.53
C ARG A 181 11.45 15.58 -5.14
N GLY A 182 10.69 15.05 -6.08
CA GLY A 182 9.37 14.49 -5.82
C GLY A 182 9.29 13.08 -6.38
N GLY A 183 8.42 12.26 -5.81
CA GLY A 183 8.45 10.82 -6.07
C GLY A 183 8.89 10.09 -4.80
N TYR A 184 9.24 8.82 -4.97
CA TYR A 184 9.79 7.96 -3.92
C TYR A 184 11.23 7.58 -4.28
N ASP A 185 12.19 8.36 -3.79
CA ASP A 185 13.57 8.31 -4.25
C ASP A 185 14.44 7.44 -3.33
N SER A 186 15.48 6.81 -3.90
CA SER A 186 16.37 5.88 -3.17
C SER A 186 17.87 6.12 -3.35
N MET A 187 18.61 5.93 -2.26
CA MET A 187 20.09 5.82 -2.27
C MET A 187 20.50 4.35 -2.14
N HIS A 188 21.41 3.89 -3.00
CA HIS A 188 21.88 2.50 -3.03
C HIS A 188 23.39 2.40 -2.74
N PHE A 189 23.75 2.11 -1.49
CA PHE A 189 25.13 1.92 -1.06
C PHE A 189 25.69 0.53 -1.41
N ILE A 190 24.82 -0.46 -1.67
CA ILE A 190 25.22 -1.81 -2.11
C ILE A 190 25.81 -1.81 -3.53
N LEU A 191 25.41 -0.84 -4.36
CA LEU A 191 25.81 -0.75 -5.76
C LEU A 191 27.18 -0.08 -5.94
N GLU A 192 27.79 0.38 -4.85
CA GLU A 192 29.09 1.00 -4.88
C GLU A 192 30.20 0.02 -5.27
N THR A 193 31.07 0.47 -6.19
CA THR A 193 32.15 -0.36 -6.73
C THR A 193 33.11 -0.88 -5.65
N GLY A 194 33.25 -2.20 -5.58
CA GLY A 194 34.12 -2.92 -4.65
C GLY A 194 33.47 -4.23 -4.16
N ALA A 195 34.26 -5.25 -3.85
CA ALA A 195 33.71 -6.46 -3.23
C ALA A 195 33.17 -6.10 -1.83
N GLN A 196 31.85 -5.97 -1.71
CA GLN A 196 31.17 -5.81 -0.42
C GLN A 196 31.23 -7.15 0.33
N THR A 197 32.37 -7.38 0.99
CA THR A 197 32.56 -8.55 1.85
C THR A 197 31.58 -8.48 3.01
N ILE A 198 30.83 -9.56 3.21
CA ILE A 198 29.96 -9.73 4.38
C ILE A 198 30.80 -9.57 5.65
N ASP A 199 30.49 -8.56 6.47
CA ASP A 199 31.12 -8.32 7.77
C ASP A 199 30.10 -7.83 8.79
N GLN A 200 29.74 -8.75 9.71
CA GLN A 200 28.71 -8.55 10.72
C GLN A 200 28.97 -7.41 11.71
N THR A 201 30.21 -6.93 11.84
CA THR A 201 30.56 -5.99 12.93
C THR A 201 31.29 -4.74 12.49
N ALA A 202 31.87 -4.76 11.29
CA ALA A 202 32.39 -3.53 10.71
C ALA A 202 31.23 -2.59 10.40
N ILE A 203 31.38 -1.33 10.82
CA ILE A 203 30.40 -0.29 10.52
C ILE A 203 30.36 -0.09 9.01
N GLY A 204 29.18 -0.27 8.42
CA GLY A 204 28.84 0.06 7.04
C GLY A 204 28.47 1.54 6.91
N VAL A 205 27.34 1.85 6.30
CA VAL A 205 26.81 3.22 6.17
C VAL A 205 25.94 3.59 7.37
N ILE A 206 26.01 4.86 7.77
CA ILE A 206 25.11 5.48 8.74
C ILE A 206 24.30 6.55 8.01
N VAL A 207 23.03 6.28 7.74
CA VAL A 207 22.09 7.16 7.07
C VAL A 207 21.19 7.84 8.11
N ASP A 208 21.28 9.16 8.20
CA ASP A 208 20.45 9.98 9.10
C ASP A 208 19.59 10.94 8.28
N PHE A 209 18.30 10.61 8.15
CA PHE A 209 17.34 11.41 7.40
C PHE A 209 17.03 12.75 8.10
N ASN A 210 17.15 12.83 9.43
CA ASN A 210 17.00 14.12 10.13
C ASN A 210 18.15 15.07 9.83
N ALA A 211 19.37 14.53 9.71
CA ALA A 211 20.55 15.31 9.35
C ALA A 211 20.66 15.57 7.84
N GLY A 212 19.99 14.76 7.00
CA GLY A 212 20.16 14.74 5.55
C GLY A 212 21.58 14.33 5.18
N THR A 213 22.12 13.30 5.85
CA THR A 213 23.52 12.86 5.66
C THR A 213 23.66 11.34 5.67
N ALA A 214 24.52 10.79 4.82
CA ALA A 214 25.02 9.42 4.90
C ALA A 214 26.53 9.44 5.20
N ARG A 215 27.03 8.51 6.03
CA ARG A 215 28.44 8.43 6.44
C ARG A 215 28.98 7.01 6.34
N HIS A 216 30.13 6.83 5.72
CA HIS A 216 30.77 5.51 5.64
C HIS A 216 31.63 5.22 6.88
N GLY A 217 31.42 4.06 7.49
CA GLY A 217 32.12 3.64 8.72
C GLY A 217 33.45 2.92 8.52
N GLY A 218 33.74 2.45 7.31
CA GLY A 218 34.97 1.72 6.99
C GLY A 218 36.22 2.59 7.03
N ALA A 219 37.33 2.09 7.60
CA ALA A 219 38.60 2.82 7.81
C ALA A 219 39.15 3.56 6.56
N ALA A 220 38.80 3.10 5.36
CA ALA A 220 39.22 3.71 4.09
C ALA A 220 38.36 4.92 3.68
N ARG A 221 37.16 5.07 4.23
CA ARG A 221 36.13 6.06 3.84
C ARG A 221 35.53 6.82 5.05
N GLN A 222 36.15 6.79 6.22
CA GLN A 222 35.58 7.37 7.46
C GLN A 222 35.35 8.89 7.43
N ASP A 223 35.99 9.58 6.49
CA ASP A 223 35.85 11.02 6.31
C ASP A 223 34.80 11.38 5.23
N GLU A 224 34.24 10.40 4.52
CA GLU A 224 33.23 10.58 3.48
C GLU A 224 31.86 10.84 4.11
N VAL A 225 31.23 11.94 3.68
CA VAL A 225 29.92 12.36 4.16
C VAL A 225 29.10 12.88 2.98
N ASP A 226 28.15 12.06 2.56
CA ASP A 226 27.16 12.45 1.56
C ASP A 226 26.08 13.31 2.20
N ARG A 227 25.46 14.14 1.37
CA ARG A 227 24.32 14.98 1.75
C ARG A 227 23.14 14.67 0.88
N PHE A 228 21.96 14.61 1.48
CA PHE A 228 20.75 14.35 0.73
C PHE A 228 19.55 15.15 1.21
N SER A 229 18.59 15.35 0.31
CA SER A 229 17.26 15.90 0.59
C SER A 229 16.22 15.27 -0.34
N GLY A 230 14.98 15.12 0.15
CA GLY A 230 13.91 14.50 -0.63
C GLY A 230 14.25 13.07 -1.03
N MET A 231 14.75 12.29 -0.08
CA MET A 231 14.99 10.86 -0.25
C MET A 231 14.10 10.15 0.78
N GLU A 232 13.49 9.05 0.37
CA GLU A 232 12.57 8.26 1.21
C GLU A 232 13.12 6.86 1.48
N ASN A 233 14.02 6.36 0.63
CA ASN A 233 14.58 5.02 0.71
C ASN A 233 16.12 5.05 0.83
N ALA A 234 16.66 4.14 1.64
CA ALA A 234 18.08 3.83 1.66
C ALA A 234 18.32 2.31 1.71
N GLU A 235 19.17 1.83 0.80
CA GLU A 235 19.68 0.47 0.79
C GLU A 235 21.15 0.43 1.20
N GLY A 236 21.44 -0.33 2.24
CA GLY A 236 22.74 -0.44 2.89
C GLY A 236 23.80 -1.18 2.10
N THR A 237 24.79 -1.69 2.81
CA THR A 237 25.94 -2.46 2.33
C THR A 237 25.88 -3.88 2.88
N ASN A 238 26.89 -4.72 2.66
CA ASN A 238 26.96 -6.03 3.33
C ASN A 238 27.67 -5.95 4.70
N ARG A 239 27.51 -4.85 5.42
CA ARG A 239 28.17 -4.54 6.70
C ARG A 239 27.12 -4.02 7.68
N ALA A 240 27.47 -3.90 8.97
CA ALA A 240 26.56 -3.36 9.98
C ALA A 240 26.21 -1.88 9.71
N ASP A 241 25.05 -1.65 9.11
CA ASP A 241 24.52 -0.35 8.73
C ASP A 241 23.60 0.23 9.81
N VAL A 242 23.38 1.55 9.76
CA VAL A 242 22.48 2.25 10.67
C VAL A 242 21.59 3.20 9.88
N PHE A 243 20.29 3.07 10.01
CA PHE A 243 19.28 3.92 9.40
C PHE A 243 18.49 4.66 10.47
N ILE A 244 18.35 5.98 10.32
CA ILE A 244 17.61 6.83 11.26
C ILE A 244 16.59 7.65 10.47
N ALA A 245 15.31 7.28 10.61
CA ALA A 245 14.17 7.92 9.95
C ALA A 245 13.87 9.32 10.49
N LEU A 246 13.06 10.09 9.75
CA LEU A 246 12.61 11.42 10.16
C LEU A 246 11.75 11.38 11.43
N THR A 247 11.95 12.34 12.33
CA THR A 247 11.12 12.50 13.53
C THR A 247 9.78 13.21 13.29
N GLU A 248 9.55 13.75 12.09
CA GLU A 248 8.30 14.46 11.73
C GLU A 248 7.83 14.05 10.32
N ASN A 249 6.70 13.33 10.24
CA ASN A 249 5.95 12.95 9.03
C ASN A 249 6.82 12.55 7.83
N GLY A 250 7.50 11.41 7.89
CA GLY A 250 8.23 10.86 6.76
C GLY A 250 8.12 9.34 6.69
N ASP A 251 7.59 8.84 5.58
CA ASP A 251 7.51 7.41 5.32
C ASP A 251 8.85 6.93 4.74
N HIS A 252 9.40 5.84 5.28
CA HIS A 252 10.73 5.35 4.86
C HIS A 252 10.73 3.86 4.56
N PHE A 253 11.59 3.48 3.63
CA PHE A 253 11.86 2.08 3.30
C PHE A 253 13.36 1.81 3.49
N PHE A 254 13.68 0.74 4.20
CA PHE A 254 15.05 0.35 4.50
C PHE A 254 15.35 -1.08 4.04
N VAL A 255 16.55 -1.25 3.50
CA VAL A 255 17.14 -2.57 3.20
C VAL A 255 18.54 -2.59 3.80
N GLY A 256 18.79 -3.49 4.75
CA GLY A 256 20.13 -3.66 5.35
C GLY A 256 21.03 -4.55 4.53
N TYR A 257 20.48 -5.60 3.91
CA TYR A 257 21.22 -6.74 3.37
C TYR A 257 21.92 -7.55 4.47
N ALA A 258 23.17 -7.98 4.28
CA ALA A 258 23.88 -8.71 5.29
C ALA A 258 24.52 -7.74 6.28
N GLY A 259 24.47 -8.01 7.58
CA GLY A 259 25.10 -7.14 8.57
C GLY A 259 24.50 -7.38 9.93
N ASN A 260 24.98 -6.69 10.97
CA ASN A 260 24.15 -6.50 12.16
C ASN A 260 23.63 -5.08 12.11
N ASP A 261 22.50 -4.89 11.43
CA ASP A 261 21.99 -3.58 11.06
C ASP A 261 21.16 -2.97 12.18
N THR A 262 20.94 -1.67 12.11
CA THR A 262 20.10 -0.95 13.06
C THR A 262 19.13 -0.04 12.33
N PHE A 263 17.84 -0.33 12.44
CA PHE A 263 16.75 0.44 11.85
C PHE A 263 16.02 1.24 12.93
N GLN A 264 16.21 2.56 12.95
CA GLN A 264 15.51 3.46 13.86
C GLN A 264 14.41 4.19 13.11
N GLY A 265 13.20 3.63 13.16
CA GLY A 265 12.00 4.26 12.65
C GLY A 265 11.61 5.51 13.44
N GLY A 266 10.76 6.32 12.83
CA GLY A 266 10.54 7.71 13.17
C GLY A 266 9.06 7.97 13.42
N SER A 267 8.52 8.97 12.73
CA SER A 267 7.08 9.17 12.65
C SER A 267 6.64 9.12 11.19
N GLY A 268 5.59 8.38 10.91
CA GLY A 268 5.19 8.11 9.54
C GLY A 268 4.86 6.63 9.42
N PHE A 269 5.00 6.10 8.21
CA PHE A 269 4.99 4.69 7.92
C PHE A 269 6.40 4.21 7.58
N GLU A 270 6.99 3.39 8.44
CA GLU A 270 8.32 2.84 8.26
C GLU A 270 8.31 1.35 7.90
N GLN A 271 9.00 1.01 6.82
CA GLN A 271 9.14 -0.35 6.31
C GLN A 271 10.59 -0.82 6.33
N VAL A 272 10.81 -2.06 6.78
CA VAL A 272 12.07 -2.80 6.56
C VAL A 272 11.80 -3.98 5.63
N SER A 273 12.71 -4.25 4.69
CA SER A 273 12.57 -5.33 3.72
C SER A 273 13.79 -6.25 3.68
N TYR A 274 13.53 -7.55 3.81
CA TYR A 274 14.54 -8.62 3.70
C TYR A 274 14.44 -9.40 2.37
N ALA A 275 13.45 -9.09 1.52
CA ALA A 275 13.13 -9.83 0.30
C ALA A 275 14.30 -9.99 -0.70
N GLY A 276 15.21 -9.01 -0.71
CA GLY A 276 16.34 -8.94 -1.65
C GLY A 276 17.56 -9.79 -1.26
N GLU A 277 17.66 -10.27 -0.01
CA GLU A 277 18.88 -10.89 0.50
C GLU A 277 19.26 -12.21 -0.19
N ARG A 278 18.27 -12.91 -0.74
CA ARG A 278 18.49 -14.13 -1.55
C ARG A 278 19.44 -13.89 -2.73
N PHE A 279 19.40 -12.70 -3.32
CA PHE A 279 20.27 -12.33 -4.44
C PHE A 279 21.73 -12.14 -4.03
N PHE A 280 21.98 -12.01 -2.72
CA PHE A 280 23.30 -11.83 -2.11
C PHE A 280 23.76 -13.07 -1.33
N GLY A 281 23.04 -14.19 -1.47
CA GLY A 281 23.41 -15.49 -0.89
C GLY A 281 22.75 -15.84 0.43
N GLY A 282 21.75 -15.07 0.87
CA GLY A 282 20.87 -15.43 1.99
C GLY A 282 20.13 -16.74 1.71
N ASP A 283 20.07 -17.64 2.70
CA ASP A 283 19.58 -19.02 2.50
C ASP A 283 18.56 -19.52 3.54
N ARG A 284 18.08 -18.62 4.41
CA ARG A 284 17.10 -18.91 5.47
C ARG A 284 16.01 -17.86 5.49
N GLY A 285 14.82 -18.23 5.97
CA GLY A 285 13.83 -17.24 6.35
C GLY A 285 14.23 -16.48 7.61
N ILE A 286 13.71 -15.27 7.75
CA ILE A 286 14.02 -14.34 8.84
C ILE A 286 13.22 -14.66 10.10
N VAL A 287 13.68 -14.12 11.23
CA VAL A 287 12.89 -14.04 12.46
C VAL A 287 12.81 -12.58 12.89
N PHE A 288 11.67 -11.93 12.69
CA PHE A 288 11.46 -10.53 13.06
C PHE A 288 10.59 -10.42 14.32
N ASP A 289 11.11 -9.75 15.36
CA ASP A 289 10.44 -9.65 16.67
C ASP A 289 10.33 -8.19 17.13
N TRP A 290 9.11 -7.65 17.06
CA TRP A 290 8.74 -6.31 17.56
C TRP A 290 8.84 -6.22 19.08
N SER A 291 8.48 -7.28 19.80
CA SER A 291 8.47 -7.27 21.26
C SER A 291 9.87 -7.09 21.86
N THR A 292 10.91 -7.55 21.14
CA THR A 292 12.31 -7.43 21.56
C THR A 292 13.08 -6.34 20.81
N GLY A 293 12.55 -5.83 19.69
CA GLY A 293 13.25 -4.89 18.81
C GLY A 293 14.46 -5.54 18.12
N THR A 294 14.35 -6.82 17.76
CA THR A 294 15.43 -7.57 17.08
C THR A 294 14.92 -8.30 15.86
N ALA A 295 15.79 -8.52 14.89
CA ALA A 295 15.54 -9.44 13.79
C ALA A 295 16.76 -10.35 13.58
N ILE A 296 16.53 -11.58 13.11
CA ILE A 296 17.57 -12.46 12.59
C ILE A 296 17.41 -12.52 11.08
N ASP A 297 18.40 -12.01 10.35
CA ASP A 297 18.42 -11.94 8.87
C ASP A 297 18.62 -13.32 8.23
N THR A 298 18.63 -13.37 6.89
CA THR A 298 18.83 -14.61 6.14
C THR A 298 20.24 -15.19 6.30
N PHE A 299 21.21 -14.37 6.71
CA PHE A 299 22.60 -14.72 7.00
C PHE A 299 22.82 -15.12 8.48
N GLY A 300 21.78 -15.06 9.32
CA GLY A 300 21.80 -15.42 10.73
C GLY A 300 22.47 -14.39 11.62
N HIS A 301 22.61 -13.18 11.14
CA HIS A 301 23.05 -12.02 11.89
C HIS A 301 21.89 -11.43 12.69
N GLU A 302 22.19 -10.59 13.68
CA GLU A 302 21.18 -10.01 14.57
C GLU A 302 21.08 -8.50 14.34
N ASP A 303 19.99 -8.10 13.71
CA ASP A 303 19.64 -6.70 13.50
C ASP A 303 18.84 -6.17 14.70
N ARG A 304 18.85 -4.85 14.83
CA ARG A 304 18.07 -4.11 15.81
C ARG A 304 17.08 -3.20 15.12
N HIS A 305 15.89 -3.08 15.68
CA HIS A 305 14.88 -2.19 15.14
C HIS A 305 14.03 -1.54 16.24
N SER A 306 13.42 -0.42 15.89
CA SER A 306 12.44 0.29 16.72
C SER A 306 11.52 1.12 15.82
N ASN A 307 10.24 1.23 16.19
CA ASN A 307 9.23 2.00 15.44
C ASN A 307 9.15 1.61 13.96
N ILE A 308 9.18 0.32 13.66
CA ILE A 308 8.93 -0.18 12.31
C ILE A 308 7.46 -0.58 12.21
N ASP A 309 6.72 -0.03 11.24
CA ASP A 309 5.30 -0.34 11.05
C ASP A 309 5.10 -1.61 10.24
N LEU A 310 5.93 -1.83 9.22
CA LEU A 310 5.82 -2.96 8.32
C LEU A 310 7.16 -3.67 8.10
N VAL A 311 7.12 -5.00 8.13
CA VAL A 311 8.22 -5.82 7.62
C VAL A 311 7.78 -6.54 6.34
N ARG A 312 8.66 -6.56 5.34
CA ARG A 312 8.57 -7.48 4.21
C ARG A 312 9.57 -8.61 4.43
N GLY A 313 9.05 -9.83 4.48
CA GLY A 313 9.78 -11.07 4.59
C GLY A 313 10.54 -11.45 3.32
N THR A 314 10.83 -12.73 3.21
CA THR A 314 11.59 -13.37 2.15
C THR A 314 10.70 -14.31 1.36
N LEU A 315 11.24 -15.01 0.34
CA LEU A 315 10.50 -16.10 -0.31
C LEU A 315 10.70 -17.45 0.38
N LEU A 316 11.10 -17.43 1.63
CA LEU A 316 11.42 -18.59 2.46
C LEU A 316 10.56 -18.51 3.71
N ALA A 317 10.30 -19.65 4.34
CA ALA A 317 9.51 -19.72 5.57
C ALA A 317 10.11 -18.84 6.69
N ASP A 318 9.42 -17.75 6.98
CA ASP A 318 9.77 -16.72 7.93
C ASP A 318 9.01 -16.88 9.26
N ARG A 319 9.44 -16.13 10.27
CA ARG A 319 8.73 -16.01 11.54
C ARG A 319 8.62 -14.56 11.99
N PHE A 320 7.40 -14.14 12.29
CA PHE A 320 7.09 -12.80 12.78
C PHE A 320 6.49 -12.89 14.18
N VAL A 321 6.96 -12.02 15.07
CA VAL A 321 6.49 -11.90 16.46
C VAL A 321 6.15 -10.44 16.73
N GLY A 322 4.87 -10.13 16.88
CA GLY A 322 4.36 -8.79 17.16
C GLY A 322 4.41 -8.40 18.64
N ASP A 323 3.92 -7.20 18.93
CA ASP A 323 3.82 -6.63 20.27
C ASP A 323 2.36 -6.30 20.64
N ASP A 324 2.11 -5.21 21.39
CA ASP A 324 0.75 -4.69 21.66
C ASP A 324 0.39 -3.53 20.68
N GLY A 325 1.30 -3.23 19.74
CA GLY A 325 1.23 -2.12 18.81
C GLY A 325 0.33 -2.41 17.61
N ARG A 326 0.55 -1.70 16.51
CA ARG A 326 0.01 -2.10 15.21
C ARG A 326 1.19 -2.59 14.39
N ASN A 327 1.24 -3.88 14.11
CA ASN A 327 2.25 -4.51 13.30
C ASN A 327 1.66 -4.89 11.94
N GLN A 328 2.48 -4.80 10.90
CA GLN A 328 2.07 -5.17 9.55
C GLN A 328 3.12 -6.07 8.91
N VAL A 329 2.67 -7.12 8.24
CA VAL A 329 3.56 -8.12 7.64
C VAL A 329 3.15 -8.37 6.19
N ARG A 330 4.16 -8.39 5.31
CA ARG A 330 4.12 -9.10 4.03
C ARG A 330 5.06 -10.29 4.14
N GLY A 331 4.49 -11.50 4.27
CA GLY A 331 5.27 -12.74 4.33
C GLY A 331 5.98 -13.01 3.01
N LEU A 332 5.23 -12.87 1.91
CA LEU A 332 5.56 -13.35 0.57
C LEU A 332 5.41 -14.87 0.52
N ALA A 333 6.37 -15.60 -0.06
CA ALA A 333 6.27 -17.05 -0.23
C ALA A 333 6.87 -17.81 0.96
N GLY A 334 6.57 -19.11 1.05
CA GLY A 334 7.04 -19.98 2.12
C GLY A 334 5.99 -20.19 3.21
N ASP A 335 6.09 -21.30 3.95
CA ASP A 335 5.16 -21.60 5.04
C ASP A 335 5.49 -20.75 6.29
N ASP A 336 4.93 -19.54 6.38
CA ASP A 336 5.29 -18.57 7.42
C ASP A 336 4.59 -18.81 8.77
N ILE A 337 5.21 -18.33 9.85
CA ILE A 337 4.58 -18.21 11.16
C ILE A 337 4.43 -16.74 11.53
N ILE A 338 3.19 -16.25 11.46
CA ILE A 338 2.84 -14.85 11.71
C ILE A 338 2.05 -14.79 13.03
N ASP A 339 2.74 -14.40 14.11
CA ASP A 339 2.17 -14.21 15.45
C ASP A 339 2.27 -12.76 15.84
N LEU A 340 1.26 -11.95 15.55
CA LEU A 340 1.31 -10.49 15.71
C LEU A 340 0.90 -10.01 17.12
N GLY A 341 0.61 -10.95 18.02
CA GLY A 341 0.40 -10.61 19.43
C GLY A 341 -0.98 -9.99 19.66
N GLY A 342 -1.00 -8.79 20.23
CA GLY A 342 -2.23 -8.05 20.45
C GLY A 342 -2.14 -6.67 19.81
N GLY A 343 -3.28 -6.00 19.68
CA GLY A 343 -3.31 -4.72 18.98
C GLY A 343 -4.33 -4.76 17.87
N VAL A 344 -4.03 -4.09 16.76
CA VAL A 344 -4.84 -4.16 15.54
C VAL A 344 -3.88 -4.33 14.39
N ASP A 345 -3.65 -5.57 14.03
CA ASP A 345 -2.55 -6.00 13.18
C ASP A 345 -3.01 -6.40 11.78
N GLU A 346 -2.13 -6.26 10.78
CA GLU A 346 -2.48 -6.49 9.37
C GLU A 346 -1.51 -7.44 8.66
N VAL A 347 -2.07 -8.47 8.02
CA VAL A 347 -1.35 -9.28 7.03
C VAL A 347 -1.74 -8.86 5.62
N ARG A 348 -0.73 -8.78 4.75
CA ARG A 348 -0.76 -8.10 3.46
C ARG A 348 -0.20 -9.00 2.36
N TYR A 349 -1.03 -9.32 1.36
CA TYR A 349 -0.66 -10.17 0.22
C TYR A 349 -0.60 -9.39 -1.11
N GLU A 350 -0.80 -8.06 -1.09
CA GLU A 350 -0.91 -7.26 -2.31
C GLU A 350 0.38 -7.19 -3.16
N MET A 351 1.51 -7.63 -2.59
CA MET A 351 2.80 -7.65 -3.28
C MET A 351 3.18 -9.03 -3.81
N ASP A 352 2.39 -10.08 -3.56
CA ASP A 352 2.73 -11.44 -3.95
C ASP A 352 2.93 -11.54 -5.46
N ALA A 353 2.04 -10.93 -6.25
CA ALA A 353 2.13 -10.91 -7.70
C ALA A 353 3.45 -10.31 -8.21
N ASN A 354 3.94 -9.26 -7.55
CA ASN A 354 5.19 -8.58 -7.91
C ASN A 354 6.43 -9.45 -7.60
N GLU A 355 6.29 -10.42 -6.71
CA GLU A 355 7.34 -11.35 -6.29
C GLU A 355 7.19 -12.76 -6.92
N GLY A 356 6.19 -12.94 -7.80
CA GLY A 356 6.00 -14.16 -8.60
C GLY A 356 4.78 -15.01 -8.20
N GLY A 357 3.98 -14.57 -7.23
CA GLY A 357 2.68 -15.14 -6.90
C GLY A 357 1.74 -15.06 -8.09
N ALA A 358 0.88 -16.07 -8.26
CA ALA A 358 0.08 -16.23 -9.49
C ALA A 358 -1.40 -16.55 -9.23
N ALA A 359 -1.83 -16.48 -7.96
CA ALA A 359 -3.19 -16.77 -7.53
C ALA A 359 -3.64 -15.77 -6.45
N GLY A 360 -4.95 -15.72 -6.22
CA GLY A 360 -5.51 -15.07 -5.03
C GLY A 360 -5.37 -15.95 -3.79
N VAL A 361 -5.58 -15.34 -2.63
CA VAL A 361 -5.34 -15.94 -1.32
C VAL A 361 -6.59 -16.54 -0.71
N MET A 362 -6.39 -17.52 0.17
CA MET A 362 -7.45 -18.06 1.03
C MET A 362 -7.07 -17.89 2.49
N VAL A 363 -7.73 -16.95 3.18
CA VAL A 363 -7.48 -16.63 4.59
C VAL A 363 -8.66 -17.06 5.45
N ASP A 364 -8.38 -17.69 6.58
CA ASP A 364 -9.36 -18.03 7.61
C ASP A 364 -8.76 -17.71 8.99
N LEU A 365 -9.13 -16.54 9.53
CA LEU A 365 -8.63 -16.04 10.81
C LEU A 365 -9.12 -16.90 11.98
N ALA A 366 -10.35 -17.40 11.92
CA ALA A 366 -10.89 -18.29 12.96
C ALA A 366 -10.13 -19.63 13.04
N ALA A 367 -9.69 -20.14 11.88
CA ALA A 367 -8.87 -21.34 11.79
C ALA A 367 -7.36 -21.07 11.95
N GLY A 368 -6.93 -19.80 11.87
CA GLY A 368 -5.55 -19.35 12.07
C GLY A 368 -4.60 -19.73 10.94
N PHE A 369 -5.04 -19.63 9.67
CA PHE A 369 -4.15 -19.90 8.53
C PHE A 369 -4.47 -19.05 7.30
N ALA A 370 -3.49 -18.96 6.40
CA ALA A 370 -3.67 -18.52 5.02
C ALA A 370 -3.09 -19.53 4.04
N ILE A 371 -3.58 -19.53 2.81
CA ILE A 371 -2.88 -20.00 1.62
C ILE A 371 -2.60 -18.77 0.78
N ASP A 372 -1.32 -18.45 0.60
CA ASP A 372 -0.84 -17.23 -0.05
C ASP A 372 -0.94 -17.29 -1.59
N GLY A 373 -0.47 -16.24 -2.29
CA GLY A 373 -0.48 -16.18 -3.75
C GLY A 373 0.49 -17.16 -4.43
N PHE A 374 1.37 -17.81 -3.66
CA PHE A 374 2.34 -18.81 -4.09
C PHE A 374 1.83 -20.24 -3.90
N GLY A 375 0.79 -20.42 -3.07
CA GLY A 375 0.19 -21.70 -2.71
C GLY A 375 0.81 -22.34 -1.46
N ASP A 376 1.67 -21.60 -0.74
CA ASP A 376 2.24 -21.99 0.54
C ASP A 376 1.25 -21.72 1.67
N ARG A 377 1.50 -22.30 2.86
CA ARG A 377 0.55 -22.24 3.98
C ARG A 377 1.13 -21.55 5.19
N ASP A 378 0.60 -20.36 5.47
CA ASP A 378 0.94 -19.58 6.65
C ASP A 378 0.12 -19.96 7.87
N THR A 379 0.71 -19.78 9.05
CA THR A 379 0.03 -19.81 10.34
C THR A 379 -0.21 -18.38 10.82
N LEU A 380 -1.45 -18.03 11.10
CA LEU A 380 -1.86 -16.69 11.54
C LEU A 380 -2.33 -16.72 13.00
N ILE A 381 -1.78 -15.83 13.83
CA ILE A 381 -2.15 -15.67 15.25
C ILE A 381 -2.18 -14.16 15.57
N GLY A 382 -3.27 -13.70 16.20
CA GLY A 382 -3.43 -12.29 16.61
C GLY A 382 -3.49 -11.35 15.41
N VAL A 383 -4.28 -11.70 14.39
CA VAL A 383 -4.44 -10.88 13.17
C VAL A 383 -5.90 -10.45 13.08
N GLU A 384 -6.14 -9.14 13.00
CA GLU A 384 -7.49 -8.58 12.87
C GLU A 384 -7.76 -8.02 11.49
N GLN A 385 -6.72 -7.73 10.70
CA GLN A 385 -6.84 -7.14 9.37
C GLN A 385 -6.14 -7.98 8.32
N VAL A 386 -6.82 -8.11 7.17
CA VAL A 386 -6.31 -8.81 6.01
C VAL A 386 -6.47 -7.93 4.79
N ARG A 387 -5.42 -7.87 3.99
CA ARG A 387 -5.42 -7.30 2.65
C ARG A 387 -5.02 -8.38 1.67
N GLY A 388 -5.92 -8.66 0.74
CA GLY A 388 -5.77 -9.65 -0.32
C GLY A 388 -4.82 -9.20 -1.43
N THR A 389 -5.03 -9.77 -2.61
CA THR A 389 -4.27 -9.58 -3.84
C THR A 389 -5.12 -8.88 -4.89
N ASP A 390 -4.56 -8.61 -6.07
CA ASP A 390 -5.37 -8.15 -7.22
C ASP A 390 -6.04 -9.32 -7.98
N PHE A 391 -6.09 -10.52 -7.38
CA PHE A 391 -6.75 -11.71 -7.90
C PHE A 391 -7.98 -12.05 -7.05
N ALA A 392 -8.79 -12.99 -7.53
CA ALA A 392 -9.95 -13.48 -6.79
C ALA A 392 -9.56 -14.16 -5.47
N ASP A 393 -9.87 -13.49 -4.36
CA ASP A 393 -9.53 -13.90 -3.01
C ASP A 393 -10.70 -14.51 -2.25
N ARG A 394 -10.38 -15.23 -1.18
CA ARG A 394 -11.33 -15.71 -0.17
C ARG A 394 -10.85 -15.33 1.22
N LEU A 395 -11.49 -14.32 1.81
CA LEU A 395 -11.09 -13.76 3.10
C LEU A 395 -12.18 -14.03 4.14
N MET A 396 -11.84 -14.78 5.20
CA MET A 396 -12.75 -15.08 6.30
C MET A 396 -12.19 -14.56 7.63
N GLY A 397 -13.00 -13.77 8.31
CA GLY A 397 -12.77 -13.25 9.65
C GLY A 397 -12.93 -14.29 10.75
N ASP A 398 -12.98 -13.82 11.98
CA ASP A 398 -13.15 -14.62 13.19
C ASP A 398 -14.35 -14.18 14.04
N GLY A 399 -14.22 -14.19 15.36
CA GLY A 399 -15.30 -13.77 16.26
C GLY A 399 -15.10 -12.34 16.81
N ALA A 400 -14.07 -11.64 16.36
CA ALA A 400 -13.73 -10.28 16.73
C ALA A 400 -14.01 -9.31 15.57
N ASP A 401 -13.93 -8.00 15.84
CA ASP A 401 -14.09 -6.98 14.80
C ASP A 401 -12.91 -7.05 13.82
N ASN A 402 -13.15 -7.46 12.57
CA ASN A 402 -12.11 -7.59 11.55
C ASN A 402 -12.21 -6.52 10.46
N ARG A 403 -11.09 -6.30 9.77
CA ARG A 403 -11.05 -5.54 8.51
C ARG A 403 -10.54 -6.40 7.37
N LEU A 404 -11.39 -6.64 6.37
CA LEU A 404 -11.04 -7.44 5.21
C LEU A 404 -11.09 -6.58 3.94
N ARG A 405 -10.01 -6.59 3.16
CA ARG A 405 -9.89 -5.88 1.87
C ARG A 405 -9.53 -6.87 0.77
N GLY A 406 -10.42 -7.05 -0.22
CA GLY A 406 -10.19 -7.88 -1.40
C GLY A 406 -9.18 -7.25 -2.36
N LEU A 407 -9.40 -5.98 -2.74
CA LEU A 407 -8.66 -5.20 -3.75
C LEU A 407 -9.26 -5.40 -5.15
N ASP A 408 -8.48 -5.80 -6.16
CA ASP A 408 -9.02 -6.13 -7.47
C ASP A 408 -9.32 -7.64 -7.50
N GLY A 409 -10.36 -8.09 -8.20
CA GLY A 409 -10.67 -9.52 -8.22
C GLY A 409 -12.17 -9.77 -8.17
N ALA A 410 -12.60 -11.02 -8.10
CA ALA A 410 -13.99 -11.32 -7.75
C ALA A 410 -13.96 -12.08 -6.44
N ASP A 411 -14.14 -11.35 -5.35
CA ASP A 411 -13.72 -11.79 -4.03
C ASP A 411 -14.86 -12.36 -3.19
N GLU A 412 -14.54 -13.33 -2.33
CA GLU A 412 -15.43 -13.85 -1.29
C GLU A 412 -14.98 -13.33 0.08
N LEU A 413 -15.70 -12.36 0.65
CA LEU A 413 -15.43 -11.81 1.99
C LEU A 413 -16.49 -12.28 2.98
N ALA A 414 -16.07 -12.82 4.12
CA ALA A 414 -16.95 -13.22 5.21
C ALA A 414 -16.44 -12.69 6.56
N GLY A 415 -17.15 -11.75 7.19
CA GLY A 415 -16.77 -11.19 8.50
C GLY A 415 -16.91 -12.17 9.67
N ALA A 416 -17.90 -13.06 9.57
CA ALA A 416 -18.25 -14.09 10.55
C ALA A 416 -18.91 -13.53 11.82
N GLY A 417 -18.20 -13.06 12.82
CA GLY A 417 -18.82 -12.42 13.98
C GLY A 417 -17.97 -11.28 14.52
N GLY A 418 -18.60 -10.23 15.03
CA GLY A 418 -17.92 -8.97 15.29
C GLY A 418 -18.65 -7.85 14.55
N ASN A 419 -18.17 -6.62 14.65
CA ASN A 419 -18.62 -5.52 13.80
C ASN A 419 -17.55 -5.30 12.73
N ASP A 420 -17.75 -5.93 11.58
CA ASP A 420 -16.71 -6.04 10.57
C ASP A 420 -16.73 -4.88 9.57
N ARG A 421 -15.54 -4.55 9.05
CA ARG A 421 -15.37 -3.61 7.94
C ARG A 421 -14.87 -4.35 6.70
N LEU A 422 -15.74 -4.48 5.71
CA LEU A 422 -15.53 -5.30 4.52
C LEU A 422 -15.45 -4.42 3.27
N GLU A 423 -14.38 -4.55 2.51
CA GLU A 423 -14.11 -3.76 1.30
C GLU A 423 -13.73 -4.75 0.20
N GLY A 424 -14.67 -5.07 -0.70
CA GLY A 424 -14.42 -5.97 -1.83
C GLY A 424 -13.39 -5.36 -2.77
N GLY A 425 -13.72 -4.16 -3.27
CA GLY A 425 -12.83 -3.38 -4.12
C GLY A 425 -13.32 -3.48 -5.55
N ARG A 426 -12.43 -3.64 -6.54
CA ARG A 426 -12.86 -3.78 -7.94
C ARG A 426 -13.28 -5.20 -8.25
N GLY A 427 -14.52 -5.37 -8.70
CA GLY A 427 -14.97 -6.56 -9.40
C GLY A 427 -16.41 -6.91 -9.10
N ASP A 428 -16.76 -8.20 -9.10
CA ASP A 428 -18.12 -8.62 -8.75
C ASP A 428 -18.04 -9.46 -7.48
N ASP A 429 -18.14 -8.79 -6.31
CA ASP A 429 -17.79 -9.42 -5.03
C ASP A 429 -18.99 -10.07 -4.34
N ALA A 430 -18.68 -11.05 -3.48
CA ALA A 430 -19.63 -11.67 -2.56
C ALA A 430 -19.20 -11.35 -1.12
N ILE A 431 -20.03 -10.57 -0.42
CA ILE A 431 -19.74 -10.09 0.92
C ILE A 431 -20.80 -10.61 1.89
N ASP A 432 -20.38 -11.31 2.94
CA ASP A 432 -21.22 -11.74 4.05
C ASP A 432 -20.71 -11.10 5.36
N GLY A 433 -21.48 -10.17 5.94
CA GLY A 433 -21.08 -9.52 7.21
C GLY A 433 -21.04 -10.53 8.36
N GLY A 434 -22.11 -11.31 8.50
CA GLY A 434 -22.23 -12.33 9.51
C GLY A 434 -23.01 -11.84 10.72
N ALA A 435 -22.45 -11.99 11.92
CA ALA A 435 -23.11 -11.67 13.16
C ALA A 435 -22.51 -10.42 13.80
N GLY A 436 -23.28 -9.33 13.79
CA GLY A 436 -22.94 -8.11 14.49
C GLY A 436 -23.51 -6.94 13.72
N ARG A 437 -22.79 -5.83 13.66
CA ARG A 437 -23.12 -4.69 12.81
C ARG A 437 -22.00 -4.52 11.81
N ASP A 438 -22.26 -4.94 10.59
CA ASP A 438 -21.21 -5.02 9.58
C ASP A 438 -21.34 -3.90 8.56
N ALA A 439 -20.19 -3.42 8.09
CA ALA A 439 -20.08 -2.32 7.16
C ALA A 439 -19.36 -2.73 5.89
N ALA A 440 -20.09 -2.75 4.77
CA ALA A 440 -19.51 -2.82 3.44
C ALA A 440 -19.10 -1.43 2.96
N VAL A 441 -17.89 -1.31 2.43
CA VAL A 441 -17.25 -0.05 2.06
C VAL A 441 -17.12 0.05 0.55
N PHE A 442 -17.51 1.19 0.01
CA PHE A 442 -17.45 1.50 -1.42
C PHE A 442 -16.59 2.74 -1.65
N SER A 443 -15.87 2.75 -2.77
CA SER A 443 -14.85 3.77 -3.05
C SER A 443 -15.42 5.08 -3.64
N GLY A 444 -16.72 5.11 -3.94
CA GLY A 444 -17.43 6.23 -4.56
C GLY A 444 -18.52 6.88 -3.72
N ALA A 445 -19.15 7.91 -4.29
CA ALA A 445 -20.28 8.60 -3.66
C ALA A 445 -21.58 7.82 -3.85
N ARG A 446 -22.52 7.87 -2.89
CA ARG A 446 -23.77 7.10 -2.92
C ARG A 446 -24.54 7.27 -4.23
N GLY A 447 -24.56 8.48 -4.80
CA GLY A 447 -25.27 8.78 -6.05
C GLY A 447 -24.78 7.99 -7.28
N GLU A 448 -23.61 7.38 -7.20
CA GLU A 448 -22.97 6.61 -8.27
C GLU A 448 -23.31 5.11 -8.19
N TYR A 449 -24.12 4.68 -7.22
CA TYR A 449 -24.47 3.28 -7.01
C TYR A 449 -25.98 3.06 -7.12
N ALA A 450 -26.37 1.96 -7.76
CA ALA A 450 -27.70 1.42 -7.69
C ALA A 450 -27.76 0.36 -6.57
N VAL A 451 -28.55 0.59 -5.53
CA VAL A 451 -28.75 -0.37 -4.43
C VAL A 451 -30.13 -1.00 -4.58
N THR A 452 -30.18 -2.33 -4.64
CA THR A 452 -31.43 -3.09 -4.70
C THR A 452 -31.47 -4.12 -3.58
N SER A 453 -32.63 -4.24 -2.92
CA SER A 453 -32.85 -5.21 -1.85
C SER A 453 -33.72 -6.37 -2.34
N GLY A 454 -33.40 -7.58 -1.88
CA GLY A 454 -34.14 -8.81 -2.20
C GLY A 454 -34.07 -9.85 -1.08
N ALA A 455 -34.73 -10.99 -1.27
CA ALA A 455 -34.74 -12.06 -0.28
C ALA A 455 -33.36 -12.70 -0.02
N ALA A 456 -32.42 -12.51 -0.94
CA ALA A 456 -31.06 -13.02 -0.87
C ALA A 456 -30.04 -11.97 -0.40
N GLY A 457 -30.49 -10.82 0.12
CA GLY A 457 -29.62 -9.72 0.54
C GLY A 457 -29.71 -8.49 -0.36
N LEU A 458 -28.64 -7.70 -0.37
CA LEU A 458 -28.50 -6.48 -1.18
C LEU A 458 -27.68 -6.79 -2.43
N ILE A 459 -27.98 -6.08 -3.52
CA ILE A 459 -27.10 -5.97 -4.69
C ILE A 459 -26.76 -4.49 -4.83
N VAL A 460 -25.46 -4.18 -4.79
CA VAL A 460 -24.92 -2.84 -4.96
C VAL A 460 -24.19 -2.82 -6.30
N SER A 461 -24.61 -1.97 -7.23
CA SER A 461 -24.01 -1.88 -8.56
C SER A 461 -23.43 -0.50 -8.78
N ASP A 462 -22.12 -0.43 -8.94
CA ASP A 462 -21.43 0.78 -9.34
C ASP A 462 -21.80 1.13 -10.79
N THR A 463 -22.12 2.41 -11.01
CA THR A 463 -22.41 2.93 -12.36
C THR A 463 -21.17 3.51 -13.03
N THR A 464 -20.04 3.55 -12.33
CA THR A 464 -18.73 3.97 -12.83
C THR A 464 -17.92 2.73 -13.24
N SER A 465 -17.49 2.69 -14.50
CA SER A 465 -16.74 1.53 -15.03
C SER A 465 -15.37 1.38 -14.38
N GLY A 466 -15.00 0.16 -13.99
CA GLY A 466 -13.65 -0.18 -13.51
C GLY A 466 -13.32 0.35 -12.11
N ARG A 467 -14.34 0.68 -11.33
CA ARG A 467 -14.22 0.95 -9.89
C ARG A 467 -14.79 -0.25 -9.15
N ASP A 468 -15.92 -0.19 -8.46
CA ASP A 468 -16.26 -1.29 -7.53
C ASP A 468 -16.98 -2.47 -8.20
N GLY A 469 -17.74 -2.24 -9.29
CA GLY A 469 -18.44 -3.30 -10.02
C GLY A 469 -19.80 -3.71 -9.42
N ILE A 470 -20.15 -5.00 -9.37
CA ILE A 470 -21.47 -5.49 -8.92
C ILE A 470 -21.36 -6.49 -7.76
N ASP A 471 -21.72 -6.00 -6.58
CA ASP A 471 -21.51 -6.72 -5.33
C ASP A 471 -22.81 -7.31 -4.78
N ARG A 472 -22.70 -8.51 -4.22
CA ARG A 472 -23.79 -9.23 -3.53
C ARG A 472 -23.49 -9.28 -2.04
N LEU A 473 -24.37 -8.66 -1.25
CA LEU A 473 -24.16 -8.50 0.18
C LEU A 473 -25.24 -9.24 0.97
N THR A 474 -24.83 -10.03 1.95
CA THR A 474 -25.69 -10.65 2.96
C THR A 474 -25.26 -10.24 4.36
N ASN A 475 -26.22 -10.14 5.29
CA ASN A 475 -25.94 -9.81 6.69
C ASN A 475 -25.05 -8.56 6.87
N VAL A 476 -25.30 -7.53 6.05
CA VAL A 476 -24.61 -6.23 6.14
C VAL A 476 -25.61 -5.15 6.52
N GLU A 477 -25.36 -4.47 7.63
CA GLU A 477 -26.22 -3.42 8.17
C GLU A 477 -25.90 -2.03 7.62
N ARG A 478 -24.69 -1.83 7.09
CA ARG A 478 -24.16 -0.51 6.72
C ARG A 478 -23.48 -0.56 5.36
N LEU A 479 -23.89 0.33 4.46
CA LEU A 479 -23.16 0.60 3.21
C LEU A 479 -22.51 1.97 3.30
N VAL A 480 -21.19 2.00 3.36
CA VAL A 480 -20.39 3.21 3.56
C VAL A 480 -19.89 3.71 2.20
N PHE A 481 -20.31 4.92 1.83
CA PHE A 481 -19.86 5.63 0.65
C PHE A 481 -18.99 6.83 1.07
N THR A 482 -18.35 7.48 0.10
CA THR A 482 -17.49 8.65 0.39
C THR A 482 -18.24 9.88 0.91
N ASP A 483 -19.56 9.96 0.66
CA ASP A 483 -20.40 11.13 0.98
C ASP A 483 -21.54 10.84 1.97
N SER A 484 -21.83 9.58 2.28
CA SER A 484 -22.88 9.18 3.23
C SER A 484 -22.77 7.70 3.63
N THR A 485 -23.48 7.30 4.68
CA THR A 485 -23.74 5.87 4.97
C THR A 485 -25.21 5.55 4.77
N LEU A 486 -25.52 4.40 4.18
CA LEU A 486 -26.86 3.86 4.10
C LEU A 486 -27.05 2.72 5.10
N ALA A 487 -27.99 2.87 6.02
CA ALA A 487 -28.27 1.94 7.10
C ALA A 487 -29.47 1.02 6.81
N PHE A 488 -29.28 -0.28 7.02
CA PHE A 488 -30.27 -1.35 6.84
C PHE A 488 -30.60 -2.11 8.14
N ASP A 489 -30.02 -1.74 9.28
CA ASP A 489 -30.37 -2.22 10.62
C ASP A 489 -31.74 -1.66 11.07
N PHE A 490 -32.80 -2.02 10.34
CA PHE A 490 -34.14 -1.51 10.57
C PHE A 490 -34.67 -1.81 11.97
N ASP A 491 -34.22 -2.89 12.61
CA ASP A 491 -34.56 -3.22 13.99
C ASP A 491 -33.46 -2.77 14.98
N GLY A 492 -32.29 -2.40 14.47
CA GLY A 492 -31.14 -1.90 15.21
C GLY A 492 -31.20 -0.39 15.48
N THR A 493 -30.04 0.21 15.70
CA THR A 493 -29.93 1.57 16.25
C THR A 493 -30.44 2.64 15.30
N ALA A 494 -30.22 2.53 13.98
CA ALA A 494 -30.72 3.52 13.04
C ALA A 494 -32.25 3.48 12.93
N GLY A 495 -32.81 2.27 12.87
CA GLY A 495 -34.26 2.06 12.89
C GLY A 495 -34.91 2.57 14.17
N GLN A 496 -34.30 2.28 15.33
CA GLN A 496 -34.74 2.76 16.63
C GLN A 496 -34.70 4.29 16.74
N ALA A 497 -33.61 4.92 16.29
CA ALA A 497 -33.50 6.39 16.25
C ALA A 497 -34.60 7.01 15.37
N TYR A 498 -34.81 6.46 14.18
CA TYR A 498 -35.85 6.93 13.26
C TYR A 498 -37.25 6.79 13.88
N ARG A 499 -37.57 5.63 14.46
CA ARG A 499 -38.86 5.38 15.10
C ARG A 499 -39.10 6.30 16.29
N LEU A 500 -38.06 6.65 17.05
CA LEU A 500 -38.18 7.56 18.19
C LEU A 500 -38.57 8.97 17.72
N TYR A 501 -37.98 9.47 16.63
CA TYR A 501 -38.40 10.72 15.98
C TYR A 501 -39.85 10.65 15.50
N GLN A 502 -40.25 9.54 14.86
CA GLN A 502 -41.62 9.37 14.39
C GLN A 502 -42.61 9.39 15.57
N ALA A 503 -42.33 8.66 16.66
CA ALA A 503 -43.21 8.60 17.81
C ALA A 503 -43.28 9.93 18.56
N ALA A 504 -42.12 10.57 18.77
CA ALA A 504 -42.06 11.83 19.47
C ALA A 504 -42.70 12.96 18.67
N PHE A 505 -42.43 13.09 17.37
CA PHE A 505 -42.73 14.32 16.61
C PHE A 505 -43.60 14.13 15.36
N ALA A 506 -44.00 12.89 15.03
CA ALA A 506 -44.78 12.55 13.84
C ALA A 506 -44.15 13.05 12.52
N ARG A 507 -42.82 13.01 12.42
CA ARG A 507 -42.09 13.41 11.21
C ARG A 507 -40.91 12.50 10.92
N THR A 508 -40.49 12.54 9.65
CA THR A 508 -39.19 12.04 9.21
C THR A 508 -38.07 12.86 9.88
N PRO A 509 -37.07 12.21 10.50
CA PRO A 509 -35.89 12.91 11.00
C PRO A 509 -35.09 13.52 9.86
N ASP A 510 -34.41 14.62 10.15
CA ASP A 510 -33.33 15.11 9.29
C ASP A 510 -32.09 14.22 9.46
N GLN A 511 -31.25 14.18 8.41
CA GLN A 511 -30.06 13.32 8.35
C GLN A 511 -29.13 13.52 9.55
N GLY A 512 -28.80 14.77 9.89
CA GLY A 512 -27.90 15.06 11.01
C GLY A 512 -28.46 14.59 12.36
N GLY A 513 -29.77 14.78 12.58
CA GLY A 513 -30.46 14.30 13.78
C GLY A 513 -30.43 12.78 13.93
N VAL A 514 -30.82 12.04 12.88
CA VAL A 514 -30.79 10.56 12.95
C VAL A 514 -29.36 10.03 13.05
N SER A 515 -28.39 10.66 12.37
CA SER A 515 -26.97 10.30 12.45
C SER A 515 -26.41 10.48 13.86
N PHE A 516 -26.72 11.61 14.50
CA PHE A 516 -26.30 11.88 15.87
C PHE A 516 -26.76 10.79 16.84
N TRP A 517 -28.05 10.43 16.81
CA TRP A 517 -28.59 9.42 17.73
C TRP A 517 -28.13 8.01 17.40
N THR A 518 -28.06 7.67 16.11
CA THR A 518 -27.53 6.37 15.67
C THR A 518 -26.11 6.17 16.19
N ASN A 519 -25.22 7.14 15.95
CA ASN A 519 -23.83 7.07 16.42
C ASN A 519 -23.72 6.99 17.96
N ALA A 520 -24.56 7.72 18.68
CA ALA A 520 -24.58 7.68 20.14
C ALA A 520 -25.01 6.30 20.67
N PHE A 521 -25.95 5.63 19.99
CA PHE A 521 -26.37 4.28 20.32
C PHE A 521 -25.30 3.25 19.95
N ASP A 522 -24.66 3.41 18.80
CA ASP A 522 -23.62 2.50 18.29
C ASP A 522 -22.42 2.43 19.24
N ARG A 523 -22.04 3.58 19.83
CA ARG A 523 -20.96 3.68 20.82
C ARG A 523 -21.38 3.33 22.25
N GLY A 524 -22.66 3.00 22.47
CA GLY A 524 -23.22 2.77 23.80
C GLY A 524 -23.19 4.00 24.72
N GLU A 525 -23.01 5.20 24.17
CA GLU A 525 -22.97 6.46 24.93
C GLU A 525 -24.36 6.87 25.42
N GLN A 526 -25.40 6.46 24.69
CA GLN A 526 -26.80 6.65 25.04
C GLN A 526 -27.59 5.37 24.78
N ASP A 527 -28.65 5.17 25.56
CA ASP A 527 -29.71 4.21 25.23
C ASP A 527 -30.98 4.95 24.76
N LEU A 528 -32.00 4.18 24.37
CA LEU A 528 -33.24 4.75 23.87
C LEU A 528 -33.97 5.62 24.91
N ILE A 529 -33.82 5.32 26.19
CA ILE A 529 -34.42 6.09 27.29
C ILE A 529 -33.67 7.41 27.48
N GLY A 530 -32.34 7.40 27.38
CA GLY A 530 -31.49 8.57 27.35
C GLY A 530 -31.91 9.51 26.23
N ALA A 531 -31.99 9.02 24.99
CA ALA A 531 -32.50 9.80 23.87
C ALA A 531 -33.91 10.34 24.11
N ALA A 532 -34.85 9.51 24.57
CA ALA A 532 -36.20 9.94 24.89
C ALA A 532 -36.23 11.09 25.93
N THR A 533 -35.33 11.08 26.90
CA THR A 533 -35.17 12.17 27.88
C THR A 533 -34.82 13.49 27.20
N PHE A 534 -33.85 13.48 26.28
CA PHE A 534 -33.47 14.66 25.51
C PHE A 534 -34.59 15.15 24.60
N PHE A 535 -35.32 14.23 23.97
CA PHE A 535 -36.47 14.57 23.11
C PHE A 535 -37.54 15.26 23.95
N LEU A 536 -37.92 14.69 25.09
CA LEU A 536 -38.92 15.26 26.02
C LEU A 536 -38.52 16.63 26.57
N ALA A 537 -37.22 16.87 26.75
CA ALA A 537 -36.68 18.16 27.19
C ALA A 537 -36.51 19.18 26.04
N SER A 538 -36.66 18.76 24.79
CA SER A 538 -36.36 19.60 23.62
C SER A 538 -37.39 20.73 23.44
N PRO A 539 -36.98 21.88 22.87
CA PRO A 539 -37.91 22.93 22.45
C PRO A 539 -38.97 22.43 21.45
N GLU A 540 -38.60 21.49 20.59
CA GLU A 540 -39.51 20.89 19.60
C GLU A 540 -40.63 20.09 20.28
N PHE A 541 -40.31 19.30 21.30
CA PHE A 541 -41.31 18.60 22.10
C PHE A 541 -42.23 19.58 22.82
N ALA A 542 -41.65 20.63 23.43
CA ALA A 542 -42.44 21.67 24.08
C ALA A 542 -43.39 22.40 23.11
N ALA A 543 -43.00 22.55 21.84
CA ALA A 543 -43.85 23.12 20.80
C ALA A 543 -44.97 22.16 20.35
N THR A 544 -44.70 20.85 20.33
CA THR A 544 -45.64 19.82 19.85
C THR A 544 -46.65 19.41 20.93
N TYR A 545 -46.20 19.20 22.17
CA TYR A 545 -47.04 18.71 23.28
C TYR A 545 -47.45 19.83 24.24
N GLY A 546 -46.66 20.90 24.33
CA GLY A 546 -46.67 21.86 25.43
C GLY A 546 -45.49 21.63 26.38
N SER A 547 -45.21 22.59 27.27
CA SER A 547 -44.08 22.47 28.21
C SER A 547 -44.23 21.23 29.11
N PRO A 548 -43.17 20.43 29.34
CA PRO A 548 -43.29 19.12 30.01
C PRO A 548 -44.03 19.13 31.36
N GLY A 549 -43.92 20.23 32.12
CA GLY A 549 -44.60 20.41 33.41
C GLY A 549 -46.07 20.87 33.35
N THR A 550 -46.62 21.12 32.16
CA THR A 550 -48.00 21.63 31.98
C THR A 550 -48.89 20.72 31.13
N VAL A 551 -48.31 19.73 30.43
CA VAL A 551 -49.05 18.72 29.68
C VAL A 551 -49.56 17.64 30.62
N SER A 552 -50.86 17.34 30.59
CA SER A 552 -51.42 16.23 31.37
C SER A 552 -51.04 14.88 30.76
N ASP A 553 -51.00 13.83 31.58
CA ASP A 553 -50.71 12.48 31.10
C ASP A 553 -51.69 12.02 30.00
N ALA A 554 -52.96 12.41 30.11
CA ALA A 554 -53.97 12.14 29.08
C ALA A 554 -53.68 12.85 27.76
N ALA A 555 -53.20 14.09 27.80
CA ALA A 555 -52.81 14.81 26.59
C ALA A 555 -51.55 14.21 25.96
N PHE A 556 -50.57 13.82 26.79
CA PHE A 556 -49.35 13.16 26.35
C PHE A 556 -49.64 11.82 25.64
N VAL A 557 -50.41 10.93 26.28
CA VAL A 557 -50.79 9.64 25.69
C VAL A 557 -51.60 9.84 24.42
N ALA A 558 -52.59 10.75 24.41
CA ALA A 558 -53.40 11.00 23.22
C ALA A 558 -52.57 11.46 22.01
N LEU A 559 -51.55 12.30 22.23
CA LEU A 559 -50.64 12.73 21.17
C LEU A 559 -49.72 11.61 20.67
N LEU A 560 -49.22 10.74 21.55
CA LEU A 560 -48.44 9.57 21.11
C LEU A 560 -49.27 8.63 20.24
N TYR A 561 -50.54 8.38 20.60
CA TYR A 561 -51.46 7.64 19.74
C TYR A 561 -51.67 8.32 18.40
N GLN A 562 -51.78 9.65 18.38
CA GLN A 562 -51.95 10.40 17.14
C GLN A 562 -50.69 10.32 16.26
N ASN A 563 -49.50 10.44 16.85
CA ASN A 563 -48.22 10.43 16.14
C ASN A 563 -47.89 9.05 15.57
N VAL A 564 -48.09 8.01 16.39
CA VAL A 564 -47.73 6.64 16.04
C VAL A 564 -48.83 5.97 15.24
N LEU A 565 -50.09 6.13 15.61
CA LEU A 565 -51.20 5.35 15.04
C LEU A 565 -52.14 6.17 14.14
N GLY A 566 -51.95 7.49 14.06
CA GLY A 566 -52.83 8.38 13.29
C GLY A 566 -54.26 8.46 13.82
N ARG A 567 -54.51 7.97 15.04
CA ARG A 567 -55.85 7.91 15.67
C ARG A 567 -55.79 8.28 17.14
N GLY A 568 -56.94 8.58 17.73
CA GLY A 568 -57.07 8.68 19.19
C GLY A 568 -56.97 7.31 19.89
N PRO A 569 -56.65 7.30 21.19
CA PRO A 569 -56.60 6.06 21.96
C PRO A 569 -58.00 5.46 22.12
N ASP A 570 -58.09 4.13 22.07
CA ASP A 570 -59.29 3.42 22.50
C ASP A 570 -59.36 3.37 24.04
N ASP A 571 -60.56 3.11 24.57
CA ASP A 571 -60.82 3.18 26.02
C ASP A 571 -59.89 2.27 26.84
N GLY A 572 -59.58 1.07 26.31
CA GLY A 572 -58.71 0.09 26.97
C GLY A 572 -57.25 0.53 26.97
N GLY A 573 -56.72 0.89 25.81
CA GLY A 573 -55.35 1.37 25.65
C GLY A 573 -55.10 2.66 26.43
N ASN A 574 -56.03 3.60 26.41
CA ASN A 574 -55.93 4.85 27.18
C ASN A 574 -55.86 4.58 28.68
N ALA A 575 -56.76 3.73 29.19
CA ALA A 575 -56.80 3.38 30.61
C ALA A 575 -55.53 2.66 31.08
N PHE A 576 -54.95 1.81 30.24
CA PHE A 576 -53.69 1.13 30.51
C PHE A 576 -52.55 2.13 30.71
N TRP A 577 -52.27 2.98 29.72
CA TRP A 577 -51.13 3.91 29.79
C TRP A 577 -51.28 4.96 30.90
N LEU A 578 -52.49 5.45 31.14
CA LEU A 578 -52.76 6.34 32.27
C LEU A 578 -52.56 5.64 33.61
N GLY A 579 -52.91 4.36 33.70
CA GLY A 579 -52.63 3.52 34.87
C GLY A 579 -51.12 3.36 35.11
N GLU A 580 -50.35 3.09 34.05
CA GLU A 580 -48.89 2.95 34.13
C GLU A 580 -48.20 4.25 34.58
N LEU A 581 -48.58 5.39 34.00
CA LEU A 581 -48.05 6.71 34.39
C LEU A 581 -48.42 7.05 35.85
N ALA A 582 -49.67 6.81 36.25
CA ALA A 582 -50.11 7.00 37.64
C ALA A 582 -49.40 6.05 38.62
N GLY A 583 -49.00 4.87 38.14
CA GLY A 583 -48.20 3.88 38.87
C GLY A 583 -46.71 4.23 38.97
N GLY A 584 -46.25 5.34 38.35
CA GLY A 584 -44.88 5.82 38.43
C GLY A 584 -43.98 5.43 37.25
N ARG A 585 -44.53 4.83 36.18
CA ARG A 585 -43.79 4.68 34.91
C ARG A 585 -43.45 6.07 34.37
N SER A 586 -42.22 6.25 33.88
CA SER A 586 -41.78 7.53 33.35
C SER A 586 -42.31 7.77 31.92
N ARG A 587 -42.39 9.04 31.50
CA ARG A 587 -42.86 9.39 30.14
C ARG A 587 -41.89 8.96 29.06
N GLU A 588 -40.58 8.96 29.36
CA GLU A 588 -39.51 8.44 28.51
C GLU A 588 -39.78 6.97 28.18
N ASN A 589 -40.11 6.18 29.19
CA ASN A 589 -40.40 4.76 29.01
C ASN A 589 -41.68 4.54 28.19
N VAL A 590 -42.72 5.34 28.41
CA VAL A 590 -43.94 5.28 27.59
C VAL A 590 -43.61 5.65 26.14
N LEU A 591 -42.88 6.73 25.89
CA LEU A 591 -42.47 7.14 24.53
C LEU A 591 -41.69 6.03 23.83
N VAL A 592 -40.71 5.41 24.51
CA VAL A 592 -39.94 4.28 23.97
C VAL A 592 -40.85 3.09 23.63
N GLN A 593 -41.81 2.74 24.48
CA GLN A 593 -42.74 1.63 24.17
C GLN A 593 -43.67 1.93 23.00
N PHE A 594 -44.05 3.20 22.80
CA PHE A 594 -44.78 3.61 21.59
C PHE A 594 -43.88 3.54 20.35
N SER A 595 -42.64 4.04 20.45
CA SER A 595 -41.64 3.98 19.38
C SER A 595 -41.43 2.56 18.88
N GLU A 596 -41.29 1.61 19.81
CA GLU A 596 -40.96 0.22 19.50
C GLU A 596 -42.20 -0.70 19.46
N SER A 597 -43.40 -0.11 19.39
CA SER A 597 -44.62 -0.89 19.21
C SER A 597 -44.65 -1.56 17.84
N PRO A 598 -45.20 -2.80 17.72
CA PRO A 598 -45.34 -3.47 16.42
C PRO A 598 -46.05 -2.60 15.37
N GLU A 599 -47.00 -1.79 15.80
CA GLU A 599 -47.71 -0.85 14.93
C GLU A 599 -46.81 0.28 14.41
N ASN A 600 -45.97 0.91 15.25
CA ASN A 600 -45.05 1.96 14.78
C ASN A 600 -44.00 1.39 13.83
N VAL A 601 -43.46 0.21 14.16
CA VAL A 601 -42.50 -0.52 13.30
C VAL A 601 -43.13 -0.75 11.93
N ALA A 602 -44.36 -1.27 11.87
CA ALA A 602 -45.06 -1.52 10.61
C ALA A 602 -45.36 -0.23 9.81
N LEU A 603 -45.60 0.90 10.50
CA LEU A 603 -45.89 2.18 9.86
C LEU A 603 -44.63 2.88 9.33
N VAL A 604 -43.50 2.74 10.02
CA VAL A 604 -42.22 3.31 9.60
C VAL A 604 -41.55 2.48 8.51
N ALA A 605 -41.75 1.16 8.49
CA ALA A 605 -41.07 0.25 7.56
C ALA A 605 -41.08 0.72 6.08
N PRO A 606 -42.21 1.20 5.49
CA PRO A 606 -42.19 1.68 4.12
C PRO A 606 -41.30 2.92 3.89
N ALA A 607 -41.15 3.78 4.90
CA ALA A 607 -40.35 5.00 4.79
C ALA A 607 -38.84 4.74 4.84
N ILE A 608 -38.43 3.65 5.49
CA ILE A 608 -37.01 3.28 5.65
C ILE A 608 -36.59 2.10 4.76
N ALA A 609 -37.50 1.51 3.97
CA ALA A 609 -37.25 0.31 3.18
C ALA A 609 -36.09 0.43 2.15
N SER A 610 -35.73 1.66 1.75
CA SER A 610 -34.60 1.94 0.86
C SER A 610 -33.30 2.25 1.61
N GLY A 611 -33.28 2.04 2.92
CA GLY A 611 -32.19 2.40 3.82
C GLY A 611 -32.38 3.79 4.45
N ILE A 612 -31.78 4.00 5.61
CA ILE A 612 -31.74 5.27 6.33
C ILE A 612 -30.42 5.97 5.99
N VAL A 613 -30.49 7.18 5.44
CA VAL A 613 -29.28 7.96 5.10
C VAL A 613 -28.71 8.60 6.35
N LEU A 614 -27.43 8.33 6.62
CA LEU A 614 -26.64 8.85 7.72
C LEU A 614 -25.45 9.65 7.18
N ASP A 615 -24.88 10.49 8.04
CA ASP A 615 -23.63 11.19 7.80
C ASP A 615 -22.46 10.21 7.61
N VAL A 616 -21.42 10.66 6.89
CA VAL A 616 -20.20 9.88 6.64
C VAL A 616 -19.57 9.41 7.95
N GLY A 617 -19.10 8.17 7.97
CA GLY A 617 -18.32 7.62 9.08
C GLY A 617 -19.15 7.06 10.24
N ILE A 618 -20.48 7.01 10.11
CA ILE A 618 -21.33 6.20 10.98
C ILE A 618 -21.38 4.80 10.37
N ALA A 619 -20.35 3.99 10.65
CA ALA A 619 -20.19 2.63 10.16
C ALA A 619 -20.39 1.65 11.31
#